data_AF-A0AAV5SV21-F1
#
_entry.id   AF-A0AAV5SV21-F1
#
_cell.length_a   1.000
_cell.length_b   1.000
_cell.length_c   1.000
_cell.angle_alpha   90.00
_cell.angle_beta   90.00
_cell.angle_gamma   90.00
#
_symmetry.space_group_name_H-M   'P 1'
#
loop_
_entity.id
_entity.type
_entity.pdbx_description
1 polymer ?
#
loop_
_entity_poly.entity_id
_entity_poly.type
_entity_poly.pdbx_seq_one_letter_code
_entity_poly.pdbx_strand_id
1 'polypeptide(L)'
;SFLHEISGLVRCLSITQYGFDGIDQHDNFTKRIMNYFFGKYDFDWAPVISLLFSRKMDTLRIWNRNYPLFLSKKGFNLLKKSLPKKGKKIWFEAGNHTLGEEISYFDNDHSITVTSDWANIKHVSRIDEEQDII
;
A
#
# COMPACT_ATOMS: atom_id res chain seq x y z
N SER A 1 1.76 17.71 -5.55
CA SER A 1 0.68 17.13 -4.72
C SER A 1 1.23 16.86 -3.33
N PHE A 2 0.41 16.90 -2.29
CA PHE A 2 0.81 16.72 -0.89
C PHE A 2 1.70 15.49 -0.63
N LEU A 3 1.32 14.32 -1.15
CA LEU A 3 2.10 13.08 -1.00
C LEU A 3 3.49 13.19 -1.67
N HIS A 4 3.59 13.91 -2.78
CA HIS A 4 4.87 14.14 -3.45
C HIS A 4 5.82 14.98 -2.58
N GLU A 5 5.33 16.01 -1.91
CA GLU A 5 6.11 16.84 -0.99
C GLU A 5 6.57 16.05 0.23
N ILE A 6 5.65 15.32 0.88
CA ILE A 6 5.97 14.48 2.05
C ILE A 6 7.03 13.44 1.72
N SER A 7 7.00 12.82 0.53
CA SER A 7 8.02 11.83 0.13
C SER A 7 9.44 12.38 0.01
N GLY A 8 9.61 13.70 -0.05
CA GLY A 8 10.92 14.37 0.03
C GLY A 8 11.37 14.68 1.46
N LEU A 9 10.47 14.62 2.42
CA LEU A 9 10.68 15.06 3.81
C LEU A 9 10.82 13.90 4.80
N VAL A 10 10.03 12.84 4.62
CA VAL A 10 9.99 11.70 5.57
C VAL A 10 10.53 10.41 4.97
N ARG A 11 11.11 9.56 5.82
CA ARG A 11 11.53 8.20 5.47
C ARG A 11 10.45 7.17 5.75
N CYS A 12 9.54 7.46 6.66
CA CYS A 12 8.42 6.59 7.03
C CYS A 12 7.11 7.38 6.95
N LEU A 13 6.10 6.78 6.34
CA LEU A 13 4.74 7.30 6.32
C LEU A 13 3.75 6.17 6.59
N SER A 14 2.89 6.35 7.58
CA SER A 14 1.74 5.49 7.84
C SER A 14 0.47 6.29 7.55
N ILE A 15 -0.46 5.70 6.81
CA ILE A 15 -1.74 6.31 6.44
C ILE A 15 -2.84 5.38 6.90
N THR A 16 -3.69 5.87 7.80
CA THR A 16 -4.90 5.18 8.25
C THR A 16 -6.10 5.96 7.73
N GLN A 17 -6.87 5.35 6.84
CA GLN A 17 -8.12 5.92 6.35
C GLN A 17 -9.31 5.19 6.99
N TYR A 18 -10.07 5.95 7.78
CA TYR A 18 -11.35 5.52 8.30
C TYR A 18 -12.46 5.79 7.27
N GLY A 19 -13.66 5.31 7.60
CA GLY A 19 -14.84 5.54 6.79
C GLY A 19 -15.14 7.03 6.63
N PHE A 20 -15.75 7.40 5.51
CA PHE A 20 -16.13 8.76 5.22
C PHE A 20 -17.65 8.90 5.14
N ASP A 21 -18.23 9.71 6.02
CA ASP A 21 -19.64 10.05 6.00
C ASP A 21 -20.00 10.70 4.67
N GLY A 22 -20.93 10.07 3.93
CA GLY A 22 -21.30 10.44 2.56
C GLY A 22 -20.96 9.38 1.51
N ILE A 23 -19.88 8.63 1.72
CA ILE A 23 -19.65 7.34 1.03
C ILE A 23 -20.29 6.21 1.84
N ASP A 24 -20.21 6.36 3.15
CA ASP A 24 -20.60 5.33 4.09
C ASP A 24 -22.10 5.11 4.24
N GLN A 25 -22.91 5.93 3.57
CA GLN A 25 -24.36 5.75 3.43
C GLN A 25 -24.71 4.59 2.50
N HIS A 26 -23.75 4.14 1.68
CA HIS A 26 -23.91 2.91 0.90
C HIS A 26 -23.69 1.68 1.78
N ASP A 27 -24.37 0.57 1.46
CA ASP A 27 -24.22 -0.68 2.20
C ASP A 27 -22.78 -1.22 2.20
N ASN A 28 -22.49 -2.13 3.13
CA ASN A 28 -21.14 -2.71 3.30
C ASN A 28 -20.63 -3.41 2.02
N PHE A 29 -21.52 -3.85 1.13
CA PHE A 29 -21.13 -4.45 -0.15
C PHE A 29 -20.61 -3.38 -1.11
N THR A 30 -21.31 -2.26 -1.21
CA THR A 30 -20.96 -1.12 -2.06
C THR A 30 -19.66 -0.46 -1.62
N LYS A 31 -19.36 -0.39 -0.31
CA LYS A 31 -18.07 0.11 0.20
C LYS A 31 -16.89 -0.74 -0.27
N ARG A 32 -17.04 -2.07 -0.23
CA ARG A 32 -15.99 -3.02 -0.61
C ARG A 32 -15.66 -3.00 -2.11
N ILE A 33 -16.56 -2.47 -2.94
CA ILE A 33 -16.34 -2.31 -4.38
C ILE A 33 -15.82 -0.92 -4.78
N MET A 34 -15.61 0.00 -3.84
CA MET A 34 -15.13 1.34 -4.14
C MET A 34 -13.60 1.44 -4.16
N ASN A 35 -13.08 1.95 -5.27
CA ASN A 35 -11.67 2.30 -5.48
C ASN A 35 -11.37 3.69 -4.88
N TYR A 36 -11.66 3.89 -3.60
CA TYR A 36 -11.54 5.20 -2.95
C TYR A 36 -10.34 5.27 -2.00
N PHE A 37 -9.49 6.27 -2.19
CA PHE A 37 -8.43 6.59 -1.25
C PHE A 37 -8.07 8.06 -1.36
N PHE A 38 -7.89 8.72 -0.21
CA PHE A 38 -7.36 10.08 -0.12
C PHE A 38 -8.12 11.10 -1.01
N GLY A 39 -9.46 11.06 -0.98
CA GLY A 39 -10.30 12.00 -1.76
C GLY A 39 -10.37 11.70 -3.26
N LYS A 40 -9.85 10.56 -3.73
CA LYS A 40 -9.84 10.18 -5.14
C LYS A 40 -10.57 8.85 -5.33
N TYR A 41 -11.42 8.82 -6.36
CA TYR A 41 -12.09 7.61 -6.84
C TYR A 41 -11.43 7.10 -8.11
N ASP A 42 -11.36 5.77 -8.23
CA ASP A 42 -10.88 5.06 -9.42
C ASP A 42 -9.52 5.58 -9.94
N PHE A 43 -8.65 5.91 -8.99
CA PHE A 43 -7.35 6.49 -9.27
C PHE A 43 -6.27 5.41 -9.23
N ASP A 44 -5.37 5.41 -10.22
CA ASP A 44 -4.25 4.48 -10.25
C ASP A 44 -3.16 4.92 -9.25
N TRP A 45 -3.22 4.34 -8.06
CA TRP A 45 -2.28 4.64 -6.98
C TRP A 45 -0.90 4.00 -7.17
N ALA A 46 -0.74 2.98 -8.02
CA ALA A 46 0.53 2.26 -8.14
C ALA A 46 1.68 3.13 -8.67
N PRO A 47 1.52 3.95 -9.74
CA PRO A 47 2.55 4.89 -10.18
C PRO A 47 2.94 5.90 -9.08
N VAL A 48 1.95 6.40 -8.32
CA VAL A 48 2.21 7.34 -7.24
C VAL A 48 3.02 6.68 -6.13
N ILE A 49 2.60 5.50 -5.65
CA ILE A 49 3.33 4.73 -4.62
C ILE A 49 4.76 4.43 -5.08
N SER A 50 4.95 4.00 -6.32
CA SER A 50 6.30 3.76 -6.87
C SER A 50 7.16 5.03 -6.89
N LEU A 51 6.56 6.19 -7.18
CA LEU A 51 7.25 7.48 -7.15
C LEU A 51 7.69 7.85 -5.73
N LEU A 52 6.87 7.61 -4.70
CA LEU A 52 7.21 7.92 -3.30
C LEU A 52 8.53 7.25 -2.89
N PHE A 53 8.70 5.96 -3.23
CA PHE A 53 9.91 5.20 -2.94
C PHE A 53 11.14 5.59 -3.76
N SER A 54 10.95 6.34 -4.86
CA SER A 54 12.06 6.87 -5.67
C SER A 54 12.72 8.10 -5.02
N ARG A 55 12.17 8.59 -3.89
CA ARG A 55 12.70 9.73 -3.12
C ARG A 55 13.28 9.25 -1.78
N LYS A 56 13.04 9.97 -0.68
CA LYS A 56 13.57 9.64 0.65
C LYS A 56 12.78 8.56 1.38
N MET A 57 11.58 8.22 0.92
CA MET A 57 10.72 7.24 1.59
C MET A 57 11.31 5.84 1.52
N ASP A 58 11.40 5.19 2.68
CA ASP A 58 11.81 3.80 2.85
C ASP A 58 10.66 2.92 3.36
N THR A 59 9.70 3.51 4.08
CA THR A 59 8.49 2.84 4.57
C THR A 59 7.22 3.56 4.15
N LEU A 60 6.27 2.83 3.60
CA LEU A 60 4.90 3.27 3.39
C LEU A 60 3.94 2.18 3.86
N ARG A 61 3.06 2.54 4.79
CA ARG A 61 2.01 1.66 5.30
C ARG A 61 0.66 2.31 5.05
N ILE A 62 -0.29 1.58 4.50
CA ILE A 62 -1.63 2.09 4.18
C ILE A 62 -2.68 1.14 4.75
N TRP A 63 -3.41 1.59 5.76
CA TRP A 63 -4.60 0.92 6.27
C TRP A 63 -5.85 1.60 5.73
N ASN A 64 -6.46 1.00 4.70
CA ASN A 64 -7.67 1.49 4.06
C ASN A 64 -8.75 0.40 4.01
N ARG A 65 -9.10 -0.13 5.19
CA ARG A 65 -9.96 -1.32 5.35
C ARG A 65 -11.34 -1.15 4.70
N ASN A 66 -11.89 0.07 4.74
CA ASN A 66 -13.23 0.35 4.24
C ASN A 66 -13.30 0.41 2.71
N TYR A 67 -12.17 0.64 2.03
CA TYR A 67 -12.09 0.79 0.57
C TYR A 67 -10.90 0.00 0.01
N PRO A 68 -10.92 -1.35 0.13
CA PRO A 68 -9.75 -2.19 -0.12
C PRO A 68 -9.35 -2.27 -1.59
N LEU A 69 -10.19 -1.81 -2.52
CA LEU A 69 -9.87 -1.80 -3.95
C LEU A 69 -9.08 -0.56 -4.40
N PHE A 70 -8.71 0.34 -3.49
CA PHE A 70 -7.86 1.48 -3.85
C PHE A 70 -6.55 1.07 -4.53
N LEU A 71 -6.04 -0.13 -4.20
CA LEU A 71 -4.92 -0.75 -4.88
C LEU A 71 -5.40 -1.99 -5.65
N SER A 72 -5.62 -1.82 -6.95
CA SER A 72 -6.04 -2.91 -7.83
C SER A 72 -4.97 -4.03 -7.91
N LYS A 73 -5.40 -5.24 -8.27
CA LYS A 73 -4.50 -6.39 -8.55
C LYS A 73 -3.44 -6.06 -9.59
N LYS A 74 -3.83 -5.32 -10.64
CA LYS A 74 -2.89 -4.82 -11.65
C LYS A 74 -1.88 -3.86 -11.04
N GLY A 75 -2.33 -2.90 -10.24
CA GLY A 75 -1.48 -1.94 -9.53
C GLY A 75 -0.47 -2.62 -8.61
N PHE A 76 -0.92 -3.53 -7.75
CA PHE A 76 -0.02 -4.29 -6.88
C PHE A 76 0.98 -5.14 -7.68
N ASN A 77 0.56 -5.77 -8.78
CA ASN A 77 1.46 -6.50 -9.66
C ASN A 77 2.56 -5.61 -10.30
N LEU A 78 2.28 -4.32 -10.52
CA LEU A 78 3.30 -3.35 -10.95
C LEU A 78 4.26 -3.00 -9.81
N LEU A 79 3.74 -2.81 -8.59
CA LEU A 79 4.56 -2.53 -7.40
C LEU A 79 5.51 -3.69 -7.09
N LYS A 80 5.02 -4.93 -7.05
CA LYS A 80 5.85 -6.10 -6.74
C LYS A 80 6.95 -6.38 -7.77
N LYS A 81 6.77 -5.92 -9.02
CA LYS A 81 7.82 -5.98 -10.06
C LYS A 81 8.82 -4.83 -10.01
N SER A 82 8.42 -3.68 -9.45
CA SER A 82 9.18 -2.43 -9.56
C SER A 82 9.89 -2.03 -8.27
N LEU A 83 9.27 -2.21 -7.10
CA LEU A 83 9.85 -1.82 -5.82
C LEU A 83 11.14 -2.60 -5.49
N PRO A 84 11.21 -3.95 -5.65
CA PRO A 84 12.44 -4.68 -5.35
C PRO A 84 13.65 -4.23 -6.17
N LYS A 85 13.42 -3.69 -7.36
CA LYS A 85 14.47 -3.23 -8.29
C LYS A 85 15.00 -1.82 -8.00
N LYS A 86 14.47 -1.12 -6.98
CA LYS A 86 14.91 0.24 -6.64
C LYS A 86 16.24 0.27 -5.86
N GLY A 87 16.80 -0.88 -5.49
CA GLY A 87 18.08 -0.95 -4.75
C GLY A 87 18.00 -0.34 -3.35
N LYS A 88 16.79 -0.29 -2.77
CA LYS A 88 16.52 0.31 -1.46
C LYS A 88 15.93 -0.74 -0.52
N LYS A 89 16.14 -0.57 0.78
CA LYS A 89 15.54 -1.40 1.83
C LYS A 89 14.09 -0.98 2.06
N ILE A 90 13.22 -1.29 1.11
CA ILE A 90 11.83 -0.84 1.09
C ILE A 90 10.98 -1.67 2.05
N TRP A 91 10.03 -1.01 2.73
CA TRP A 91 8.89 -1.63 3.38
C TRP A 91 7.62 -0.97 2.86
N PHE A 92 6.92 -1.67 1.97
CA PHE A 92 5.57 -1.32 1.54
C PHE A 92 4.58 -2.31 2.13
N GLU A 93 3.53 -1.79 2.74
CA GLU A 93 2.41 -2.57 3.27
C GLU A 93 1.10 -1.85 2.96
N ALA A 94 0.11 -2.60 2.50
CA ALA A 94 -1.23 -2.10 2.27
C ALA A 94 -2.27 -3.12 2.74
N GLY A 95 -3.35 -2.64 3.36
CA GLY A 95 -4.53 -3.44 3.62
C GLY A 95 -5.05 -4.03 2.29
N ASN A 96 -5.30 -5.34 2.29
CA ASN A 96 -5.75 -6.11 1.14
C ASN A 96 -7.01 -6.88 1.53
N HIS A 97 -8.01 -6.92 0.64
CA HIS A 97 -9.11 -7.89 0.72
C HIS A 97 -9.49 -8.48 -0.65
N THR A 98 -8.71 -8.21 -1.70
CA THR A 98 -9.19 -8.34 -3.09
C THR A 98 -8.14 -8.83 -4.09
N LEU A 99 -6.88 -8.96 -3.68
CA LEU A 99 -5.79 -9.38 -4.57
C LEU A 99 -5.82 -10.88 -4.94
N GLY A 100 -6.61 -11.69 -4.23
CA GLY A 100 -6.86 -13.10 -4.53
C GLY A 100 -6.05 -14.05 -3.63
N GLU A 101 -5.45 -15.08 -4.24
CA GLU A 101 -4.70 -16.15 -3.58
C GLU A 101 -3.57 -15.63 -2.69
N GLU A 102 -3.39 -16.32 -1.57
CA GLU A 102 -2.25 -16.09 -0.69
C GLU A 102 -0.96 -16.48 -1.41
N ILE A 103 0.00 -15.57 -1.40
CA ILE A 103 1.30 -15.79 -2.03
C ILE A 103 2.41 -15.38 -1.07
N SER A 104 3.52 -16.09 -1.13
CA SER A 104 4.73 -15.76 -0.39
C SER A 104 5.95 -16.21 -1.19
N TYR A 105 6.81 -15.27 -1.57
CA TYR A 105 8.07 -15.55 -2.26
C TYR A 105 9.07 -14.40 -2.06
N PHE A 106 10.30 -14.57 -2.54
CA PHE A 106 11.35 -13.55 -2.50
C PHE A 106 11.72 -13.06 -3.91
N ASP A 107 12.01 -11.77 -4.06
CA ASP A 107 12.57 -11.14 -5.25
C ASP A 107 13.54 -10.02 -4.86
N ASN A 108 14.77 -10.02 -5.37
CA ASN A 108 15.83 -9.02 -5.09
C ASN A 108 15.91 -8.60 -3.61
N ASP A 109 16.10 -9.56 -2.70
CA ASP A 109 16.17 -9.32 -1.25
C ASP A 109 14.90 -8.69 -0.64
N HIS A 110 13.74 -8.87 -1.27
CA HIS A 110 12.44 -8.49 -0.74
C HIS A 110 11.52 -9.70 -0.61
N SER A 111 10.93 -9.88 0.56
CA SER A 111 9.78 -10.75 0.76
C SER A 111 8.55 -10.08 0.18
N ILE A 112 7.81 -10.82 -0.65
CA ILE A 112 6.53 -10.41 -1.22
C ILE A 112 5.49 -11.36 -0.67
N THR A 113 4.59 -10.83 0.15
CA THR A 113 3.52 -11.62 0.76
C THR A 113 2.16 -10.99 0.50
N VAL A 114 1.17 -11.83 0.25
CA VAL A 114 -0.25 -11.43 0.18
C VAL A 114 -1.00 -12.43 1.05
N THR A 115 -1.75 -11.90 2.01
CA THR A 115 -2.66 -12.65 2.88
C THR A 115 -4.09 -12.15 2.68
N SER A 116 -5.05 -12.74 3.40
CA SER A 116 -6.44 -12.28 3.48
C SER A 116 -6.61 -10.79 3.81
N ASP A 117 -5.65 -10.22 4.55
CA ASP A 117 -5.77 -8.89 5.15
C ASP A 117 -4.69 -7.90 4.69
N TRP A 118 -3.56 -8.39 4.18
CA TRP A 118 -2.40 -7.55 3.89
C TRP A 118 -1.69 -7.92 2.59
N ALA A 119 -1.10 -6.92 1.96
CA ALA A 119 -0.16 -7.07 0.87
C ALA A 119 1.14 -6.36 1.21
N ASN A 120 2.25 -7.10 1.19
CA ASN A 120 3.55 -6.65 1.64
C ASN A 120 4.61 -6.80 0.53
N ILE A 121 5.50 -5.82 0.48
CA ILE A 121 6.78 -5.89 -0.23
C ILE A 121 7.81 -5.34 0.75
N LYS A 122 8.57 -6.22 1.40
CA LYS A 122 9.43 -5.87 2.53
C LYS A 122 10.83 -6.42 2.32
N HIS A 123 11.84 -5.56 2.40
CA HIS A 123 13.24 -5.98 2.33
C HIS A 123 13.57 -6.95 3.47
N VAL A 124 14.38 -7.97 3.20
CA VAL A 124 14.66 -9.06 4.16
C VAL A 124 15.26 -8.56 5.47
N SER A 125 16.08 -7.51 5.43
CA SER A 125 16.67 -6.89 6.63
C SER A 125 15.65 -6.13 7.50
N ARG A 126 14.38 -6.08 7.10
CA ARG A 126 13.31 -5.33 7.77
C ARG A 126 12.19 -6.26 8.23
N ILE A 127 12.29 -7.57 8.02
CA ILE A 127 11.20 -8.52 8.29
C ILE A 127 10.71 -8.41 9.73
N ASP A 128 11.62 -8.25 10.69
CA ASP A 128 11.32 -8.15 12.12
C ASP A 128 10.80 -6.77 12.57
N GLU A 129 10.78 -5.76 11.69
CA GLU A 129 10.20 -4.45 12.05
C GLU A 129 8.67 -4.57 12.16
N GLU A 130 8.08 -4.27 13.33
CA GLU A 130 6.63 -4.26 13.55
C GLU A 130 6.07 -2.83 13.60
N GLN A 131 4.76 -2.65 13.81
CA GLN A 131 4.27 -1.31 14.20
C GLN A 131 4.89 -0.95 15.54
N ASP A 132 5.70 0.10 15.58
CA ASP A 132 5.72 0.90 16.79
C ASP A 132 4.32 1.49 16.94
N ILE A 133 3.57 0.99 17.92
CA ILE A 133 2.31 1.60 18.36
C ILE A 133 2.72 2.92 19.02
N ILE A 134 2.65 4.03 18.27
CA ILE A 134 2.73 5.39 18.81
C ILE A 134 1.37 6.05 18.62
#